data_AF-A0A7V9T4B8-F1
#
_entry.id   AF-A0A7V9T4B8-F1
#
_cell.length_a   1.000
_cell.length_b   1.000
_cell.length_c   1.000
_cell.angle_alpha   90.00
_cell.angle_beta   90.00
_cell.angle_gamma   90.00
#
_symmetry.space_group_name_H-M   'P 1'
#
loop_
_entity.id
_entity.type
_entity.pdbx_description
1 polymer ?
#
loop_
_entity_poly.entity_id
_entity_poly.type
_entity_poly.pdbx_seq_one_letter_code
_entity_poly.pdbx_strand_id
1 'polypeptide(L)'
;MGRGATTNSIPEIENCKFLLVIGSNTTEAHPVLALRMKKAVRKGATLVVADPRKIWLTKLARRHLQLRPGSDVWLLNAMMHVIL
;
A
#
# COMPACT_ATOMS: atom_id res chain seq x y z
N MET A 1 14.97 18.01 9.35
CA MET A 1 14.87 16.91 10.33
C MET A 1 13.72 16.01 9.93
N GLY A 2 14.01 14.88 9.28
CA GLY A 2 12.98 13.90 8.94
C GLY A 2 12.40 13.30 10.22
N ARG A 3 11.07 13.36 10.39
CA ARG A 3 10.41 12.63 11.47
C ARG A 3 10.18 11.19 10.98
N GLY A 4 10.65 10.20 11.75
CA GLY A 4 10.42 8.77 11.48
C GLY A 4 9.01 8.28 11.88
N ALA A 5 8.12 9.20 12.25
CA ALA A 5 6.73 8.89 12.55
C ALA A 5 5.89 8.81 11.26
N THR A 6 4.77 8.10 11.30
CA THR A 6 3.79 8.13 10.22
C THR A 6 3.36 9.57 9.94
N THR A 7 3.48 10.00 8.68
CA THR A 7 3.24 11.39 8.27
C THR A 7 1.79 11.82 8.36
N ASN A 8 0.86 10.86 8.26
CA ASN A 8 -0.58 11.10 8.28
C ASN A 8 -1.25 10.35 9.42
N SER A 9 -2.40 10.86 9.85
CA SER A 9 -3.20 10.24 10.90
C SER A 9 -3.88 8.97 10.37
N ILE A 10 -3.95 7.93 11.19
CA ILE A 10 -4.63 6.65 10.84
C ILE A 10 -6.08 6.84 10.31
N PRO A 11 -6.89 7.80 10.81
CA PRO A 11 -8.22 8.05 10.25
C PRO A 11 -8.24 8.56 8.81
N GLU A 12 -7.21 9.29 8.38
CA GLU A 12 -7.16 9.89 7.03
C GLU A 12 -7.08 8.83 5.93
N ILE A 13 -6.52 7.66 6.25
CA ILE A 13 -6.40 6.51 5.34
C ILE A 13 -7.77 6.05 4.85
N GLU A 14 -8.81 6.22 5.66
CA GLU A 14 -10.18 5.83 5.29
C GLU A 14 -10.76 6.67 4.13
N ASN A 15 -10.23 7.89 3.92
CA ASN A 15 -10.70 8.83 2.91
C ASN A 15 -9.75 8.93 1.70
N CYS A 16 -8.70 8.13 1.65
CA CYS A 16 -7.79 8.09 0.50
C CYS A 16 -8.52 7.58 -0.76
N LYS A 17 -8.21 8.18 -1.91
CA LYS A 17 -8.70 7.71 -3.22
C LYS A 17 -7.84 6.59 -3.81
N PHE A 18 -6.57 6.54 -3.42
CA PHE A 18 -5.59 5.58 -3.90
C PHE A 18 -4.70 5.14 -2.74
N LEU A 19 -4.45 3.84 -2.65
CA LEU A 19 -3.62 3.21 -1.63
C LEU A 19 -2.56 2.36 -2.35
N LEU A 20 -1.29 2.68 -2.13
CA LEU A 20 -0.15 1.88 -2.58
C LEU A 20 0.51 1.24 -1.36
N VAL A 21 0.52 -0.08 -1.32
CA VAL A 21 1.13 -0.87 -0.24
C VAL A 21 2.36 -1.56 -0.82
N ILE A 22 3.56 -1.21 -0.35
CA ILE A 22 4.82 -1.81 -0.80
C ILE A 22 5.49 -2.50 0.39
N GLY A 23 5.85 -3.77 0.24
CA GLY A 23 6.67 -4.50 1.21
C GLY A 23 6.11 -4.58 2.64
N SER A 24 4.81 -4.40 2.82
CA SER A 24 4.15 -4.38 4.13
C SER A 24 3.01 -5.40 4.20
N ASN A 25 3.14 -6.38 5.10
CA ASN A 25 2.00 -7.22 5.49
C ASN A 25 1.18 -6.55 6.60
N THR A 26 0.56 -5.42 6.28
CA THR A 26 -0.17 -4.58 7.23
C THR A 26 -1.35 -5.32 7.89
N THR A 27 -1.87 -6.39 7.27
CA THR A 27 -2.97 -7.17 7.86
C THR A 27 -2.56 -7.97 9.09
N GLU A 28 -1.34 -8.49 9.11
CA GLU A 28 -0.80 -9.23 10.26
C GLU A 28 -0.13 -8.29 11.26
N ALA A 29 0.61 -7.30 10.78
CA ALA A 29 1.34 -6.38 11.66
C ALA A 29 0.43 -5.35 12.35
N HIS A 30 -0.62 -4.87 11.67
CA HIS A 30 -1.46 -3.76 12.15
C HIS A 30 -2.95 -3.95 11.77
N PRO A 31 -3.71 -4.81 12.49
CA PRO A 31 -5.09 -5.13 12.16
C PRO A 31 -6.03 -3.91 12.07
N VAL A 32 -5.83 -2.90 12.93
CA VAL A 32 -6.62 -1.65 12.94
C VAL A 32 -6.41 -0.85 11.65
N LEU A 33 -5.16 -0.79 11.16
CA LEU A 33 -4.80 -0.10 9.94
C LEU A 33 -5.39 -0.81 8.72
N ALA A 34 -5.29 -2.14 8.70
CA ALA A 34 -5.90 -2.96 7.67
C ALA A 34 -7.43 -2.78 7.62
N LEU A 35 -8.11 -2.63 8.76
CA LEU A 35 -9.55 -2.33 8.79
C LEU A 35 -9.87 -0.98 8.13
N ARG A 36 -9.06 0.06 8.36
CA ARG A 36 -9.23 1.37 7.73
C ARG A 36 -9.00 1.32 6.22
N MET A 37 -7.96 0.61 5.79
CA MET A 37 -7.70 0.37 4.36
C MET A 37 -8.86 -0.38 3.69
N LYS A 38 -9.43 -1.41 4.35
CA LYS A 38 -10.63 -2.10 3.87
C LYS A 38 -11.82 -1.15 3.73
N LYS A 39 -12.04 -0.26 4.69
CA LYS A 39 -13.09 0.77 4.61
C LYS A 39 -12.86 1.73 3.44
N ALA A 40 -11.64 2.19 3.22
CA ALA A 40 -11.29 3.04 2.08
C ALA A 40 -11.60 2.35 0.75
N VAL A 41 -11.18 1.09 0.58
CA VAL A 41 -11.48 0.31 -0.63
C VAL A 41 -12.99 0.15 -0.85
N ARG A 42 -13.75 -0.12 0.22
CA ARG A 42 -15.22 -0.17 0.16
C ARG A 42 -15.87 1.16 -0.23
N LYS A 43 -15.26 2.29 0.14
CA LYS A 43 -15.68 3.64 -0.30
C LYS A 43 -15.28 3.97 -1.73
N GLY A 44 -14.60 3.06 -2.44
CA GLY A 44 -14.18 3.24 -3.83
C GLY A 44 -12.71 3.57 -4.02
N ALA A 45 -11.90 3.53 -2.95
CA ALA A 45 -10.45 3.72 -3.10
C ALA A 45 -9.83 2.59 -3.93
N THR A 46 -8.89 2.95 -4.82
CA THR A 46 -8.11 1.96 -5.56
C THR A 46 -6.95 1.48 -4.70
N LEU A 47 -6.89 0.17 -4.44
CA LEU A 47 -5.78 -0.47 -3.74
C LEU A 47 -4.84 -1.16 -4.73
N VAL A 48 -3.55 -0.84 -4.65
CA VAL A 48 -2.45 -1.51 -5.33
C VAL A 48 -1.50 -2.08 -4.28
N VAL A 49 -1.16 -3.36 -4.41
CA VAL A 49 -0.23 -4.05 -3.50
C VAL A 49 0.99 -4.48 -4.31
N ALA A 50 2.17 -4.05 -3.89
CA ALA A 50 3.46 -4.50 -4.39
C ALA A 50 4.13 -5.36 -3.32
N ASP A 51 4.05 -6.67 -3.48
CA ASP A 51 4.61 -7.64 -2.53
C ASP A 51 4.95 -8.94 -3.29
N PRO A 52 6.15 -9.52 -3.10
CA PRO A 52 6.50 -10.81 -3.69
C PRO A 52 5.53 -11.93 -3.26
N ARG A 53 4.93 -11.80 -2.08
CA ARG A 53 4.01 -12.78 -1.49
C ARG A 53 2.57 -12.41 -1.79
N LYS A 54 1.71 -13.43 -1.87
CA LYS A 54 0.25 -13.25 -1.91
C LYS A 54 -0.30 -13.06 -0.49
N ILE A 55 -0.19 -11.84 0.03
CA ILE A 55 -0.77 -11.47 1.34
C ILE A 55 -2.28 -11.25 1.26
N TRP A 56 -2.98 -11.21 2.39
CA TRP A 56 -4.45 -11.07 2.40
C TRP A 56 -4.95 -9.81 1.66
N LEU A 57 -4.22 -8.69 1.73
CA LEU A 57 -4.58 -7.45 1.02
C LEU A 57 -4.64 -7.62 -0.51
N THR A 58 -3.88 -8.57 -1.07
CA THR A 58 -3.89 -8.84 -2.51
C THR A 58 -5.25 -9.29 -3.02
N LYS A 59 -6.08 -9.90 -2.15
CA LYS A 59 -7.46 -10.30 -2.48
C LYS A 59 -8.40 -9.12 -2.70
N LEU A 60 -8.09 -7.96 -2.10
CA LEU A 60 -8.86 -6.72 -2.27
C LEU A 60 -8.21 -5.75 -3.26
N ALA A 61 -6.98 -6.02 -3.67
CA ALA A 61 -6.21 -5.12 -4.51
C ALA A 61 -6.72 -5.18 -5.96
N ARG A 62 -6.85 -4.02 -6.59
CA ARG A 62 -7.13 -3.93 -8.03
C ARG A 62 -5.94 -4.42 -8.86
N ARG A 63 -4.73 -4.26 -8.32
CA ARG A 63 -3.47 -4.74 -8.90
C ARG A 63 -2.59 -5.30 -7.81
N HIS A 64 -2.07 -6.51 -8.05
CA HIS A 64 -1.00 -7.11 -7.26
C HIS A 64 0.26 -7.16 -8.12
N LEU A 65 1.27 -6.39 -7.75
CA LEU A 65 2.59 -6.39 -8.37
C LEU A 65 3.48 -7.37 -7.60
N GLN A 66 3.72 -8.55 -8.17
CA GLN A 66 4.62 -9.55 -7.61
C GLN A 66 6.05 -9.22 -7.97
N LEU A 67 6.65 -8.34 -7.18
CA LEU A 67 8.05 -7.95 -7.33
C LEU A 67 8.98 -9.12 -6.99
N ARG A 68 10.20 -9.10 -7.53
CA ARG A 68 11.27 -9.97 -7.03
C ARG A 68 11.77 -9.39 -5.70
N PRO A 69 12.08 -10.20 -4.68
CA PRO A 69 12.63 -9.69 -3.43
C PRO A 69 13.84 -8.78 -3.68
N GLY A 70 13.84 -7.59 -3.08
CA GLY A 70 14.90 -6.59 -3.26
C GLY A 70 14.74 -5.70 -4.50
N SER A 71 13.65 -5.82 -5.27
CA SER A 71 13.40 -4.99 -6.46
C SER A 71 12.47 -3.78 -6.21
N ASP A 72 12.23 -3.39 -4.96
CA ASP A 72 11.34 -2.27 -4.61
C ASP A 72 11.85 -0.93 -5.12
N VAL A 73 13.17 -0.70 -5.04
CA VAL A 73 13.83 0.50 -5.58
C VAL A 73 13.63 0.61 -7.09
N TRP A 74 13.68 -0.52 -7.80
CA TRP A 74 13.45 -0.57 -9.24
C TRP A 74 12.01 -0.20 -9.61
N LEU A 75 11.03 -0.67 -8.82
CA LEU A 75 9.63 -0.27 -9.01
C LEU A 75 9.47 1.24 -8.84
N LEU A 76 10.02 1.81 -7.76
CA LEU A 76 9.93 3.24 -7.50
C LEU A 76 10.63 4.06 -8.59
N ASN A 77 11.81 3.63 -9.06
CA ASN A 77 12.51 4.28 -10.16
C ASN A 77 11.73 4.24 -11.47
N ALA A 78 11.14 3.08 -11.81
CA ALA A 78 10.28 2.95 -12.99
C ALA A 78 9.04 3.85 -12.89
N MET A 79 8.41 3.92 -11.72
CA MET A 79 7.29 4.83 -11.49
C MET A 79 7.70 6.29 -11.65
N MET A 80 8.83 6.71 -11.07
CA MET A 80 9.36 8.07 -11.24
C MET A 80 9.61 8.40 -12.71
N HIS A 81 10.22 7.49 -13.46
CA HIS A 81 10.49 7.67 -14.89
C HIS A 81 9.22 7.82 -15.74
N VAL A 82 8.11 7.20 -15.35
CA VAL A 82 6.83 7.30 -16.07
C VAL A 82 6.05 8.56 -15.67
N ILE A 83 6.25 9.05 -14.45
CA ILE A 83 5.57 10.24 -13.92
C ILE A 83 6.22 11.53 -14.43
N LEU A 84 7.54 11.53 -14.61
CA LEU A 84 8.33 12.65 -15.13
C LEU A 84 8.33 12.68 -16.66
#